data_AF-A0AAD8NP44-F1
#
_entry.id   AF-A0AAD8NP44-F1
#
_cell.length_a   1.000
_cell.length_b   1.000
_cell.length_c   1.000
_cell.angle_alpha   90.00
_cell.angle_beta   90.00
_cell.angle_gamma   90.00
#
_symmetry.space_group_name_H-M   'P 1'
#
loop_
_entity.id
_entity.type
_entity.pdbx_description
1 polymer ?
#
loop_
_entity_poly.entity_id
_entity_poly.type
_entity_poly.pdbx_seq_one_letter_code
_entity_poly.pdbx_strand_id
1 'polypeptide(L)'
;MLLSYLPHLISVNDIDLLYRTMLLENFRRTLDEIIYANLRNQINPGSLLTFSAIAYQCLKSANERPTMKKVVEQLQKALDNQLASSDSWLDDNDFFTHHHGPSAGSLGSSFQTIPAFSSQSWNYDVYISYSNKDCRVNFLDDLNRALVRRLILTYQGRGKSKSIDKSHMKAIKKSRIAIIILSPSYVDSASNLDELELIIKNSDERGQIIVPIFYHINPSDARSNYYNNVFTWHGLHNDNNKVESWRKALVEAANLSGLDVPYG
;
A
#
# COMPACT_ATOMS: atom_id res chain seq x y z
N MET A 1 -35.95 4.49 29.40
CA MET A 1 -35.87 4.89 27.98
C MET A 1 -34.50 4.44 27.51
N LEU A 2 -34.46 3.21 27.00
CA LEU A 2 -33.27 2.34 26.99
C LEU A 2 -32.45 2.52 25.71
N LEU A 3 -31.15 2.72 25.92
CA LEU A 3 -30.01 2.25 25.12
C LEU A 3 -30.36 1.35 23.91
N SER A 4 -30.51 1.91 22.70
CA SER A 4 -30.51 1.10 21.46
C SER A 4 -30.01 1.85 20.22
N TYR A 5 -28.96 2.67 20.37
CA TYR A 5 -28.11 3.10 19.25
C TYR A 5 -26.72 2.48 19.45
N LEU A 6 -26.62 1.17 19.21
CA LEU A 6 -25.33 0.51 19.01
C LEU A 6 -24.82 0.87 17.60
N PRO A 7 -23.62 1.43 17.45
CA PRO A 7 -23.05 1.64 16.13
C PRO A 7 -22.60 0.28 15.59
N HIS A 8 -23.30 -0.25 14.58
CA HIS A 8 -22.83 -1.38 13.76
C HIS A 8 -21.68 -0.97 12.81
N LEU A 9 -20.81 -0.08 13.27
CA LEU A 9 -19.67 0.40 12.52
C LEU A 9 -18.45 -0.39 12.95
N ILE A 10 -17.65 -0.78 11.97
CA ILE A 10 -16.21 -1.06 12.10
C ILE A 10 -15.68 -0.32 13.33
N SER A 11 -15.29 -1.05 14.37
CA SER A 11 -14.77 -0.41 15.58
C SER A 11 -13.59 0.47 15.18
N VAL A 12 -13.34 1.55 15.93
CA VAL A 12 -12.07 2.28 15.80
C VAL A 12 -10.88 1.31 15.83
N ASN A 13 -11.03 0.19 16.55
CA ASN A 13 -10.06 -0.90 16.62
C ASN A 13 -9.91 -1.68 15.30
N ASP A 14 -10.96 -1.87 14.53
CA ASP A 14 -10.91 -2.59 13.25
C ASP A 14 -10.26 -1.71 12.15
N ILE A 15 -10.42 -0.39 12.23
CA ILE A 15 -9.68 0.55 11.38
C ILE A 15 -8.23 0.71 11.86
N ASP A 16 -7.99 0.65 13.17
CA ASP A 16 -6.63 0.60 13.69
C ASP A 16 -5.94 -0.71 13.31
N LEU A 17 -6.69 -1.82 13.26
CA LEU A 17 -6.23 -3.11 12.74
C LEU A 17 -5.99 -3.02 11.24
N LEU A 18 -6.90 -2.43 10.46
CA LEU A 18 -6.70 -2.15 9.03
C LEU A 18 -5.40 -1.37 8.82
N TYR A 19 -5.20 -0.31 9.60
CA TYR A 19 -4.03 0.56 9.56
C TYR A 19 -2.76 -0.18 9.99
N ARG A 20 -2.82 -0.99 11.06
CA ARG A 20 -1.71 -1.83 11.53
C ARG A 20 -1.36 -2.93 10.55
N THR A 21 -2.33 -3.57 9.91
CA THR A 21 -2.09 -4.60 8.89
C THR A 21 -1.53 -3.96 7.62
N MET A 22 -2.05 -2.81 7.21
CA MET A 22 -1.51 -2.00 6.12
C MET A 22 -0.07 -1.53 6.40
N LEU A 23 0.27 -1.18 7.65
CA LEU A 23 1.59 -0.63 8.02
C LEU A 23 2.62 -1.67 8.48
N LEU A 24 2.24 -2.69 9.23
CA LEU A 24 3.20 -3.61 9.85
C LEU A 24 3.56 -4.78 8.93
N GLU A 25 2.59 -5.36 8.23
CA GLU A 25 2.82 -6.52 7.36
C GLU A 25 3.31 -6.09 5.97
N ASN A 26 2.73 -5.03 5.40
CA ASN A 26 3.05 -4.59 4.04
C ASN A 26 4.15 -3.51 3.97
N PHE A 27 4.17 -2.55 4.90
CA PHE A 27 5.18 -1.47 4.88
C PHE A 27 6.57 -1.94 5.31
N ARG A 28 6.65 -2.93 6.21
CA ARG A 28 7.94 -3.53 6.62
C ARG A 28 8.62 -4.26 5.46
N ARG A 29 7.84 -4.84 4.54
CA ARG A 29 8.35 -5.46 3.30
C ARG A 29 8.72 -4.45 2.22
N THR A 30 8.15 -3.23 2.26
CA THR A 30 8.28 -2.21 1.20
C THR A 30 9.08 -0.97 1.59
N LEU A 31 9.69 -0.91 2.79
CA LEU A 31 10.58 0.21 3.17
C LEU A 31 11.65 0.48 2.11
N ASP A 32 12.22 -0.60 1.57
CA ASP A 32 13.19 -0.57 0.48
C ASP A 32 12.62 -0.09 -0.86
N GLU A 33 11.31 -0.22 -1.08
CA GLU A 33 10.60 0.19 -2.30
C GLU A 33 10.08 1.64 -2.22
N ILE A 34 9.88 2.16 -1.01
CA ILE A 34 9.36 3.51 -0.76
C ILE A 34 10.48 4.55 -0.76
N ILE A 35 11.69 4.16 -0.34
CA ILE A 35 12.84 5.05 -0.35
C ILE A 35 13.25 5.30 -1.79
N TYR A 36 13.17 6.56 -2.21
CA TYR A 36 13.61 7.01 -3.53
C TYR A 36 15.03 6.50 -3.81
N ALA A 37 15.27 5.88 -4.97
CA ALA A 37 16.55 5.20 -5.25
C ALA A 37 17.79 6.11 -5.04
N ASN A 38 17.69 7.39 -5.40
CA ASN A 38 18.75 8.37 -5.17
C ASN A 38 19.01 8.63 -3.68
N LEU A 39 17.96 8.62 -2.84
CA LEU A 39 18.11 8.76 -1.39
C LEU A 39 18.61 7.46 -0.76
N ARG A 40 18.23 6.31 -1.31
CA ARG A 40 18.63 4.99 -0.80
C ARG A 40 20.14 4.83 -0.72
N ASN A 41 20.85 5.27 -1.75
CA ASN A 41 22.31 5.21 -1.79
C ASN A 41 23.01 6.22 -0.86
N GLN A 42 22.26 7.21 -0.35
CA GLN A 42 22.78 8.24 0.54
C GLN A 42 22.46 7.95 2.01
N ILE A 43 21.48 7.08 2.30
CA ILE A 43 21.06 6.77 3.66
C ILE A 43 21.96 5.68 4.25
N ASN A 44 22.52 5.95 5.43
CA ASN A 44 23.26 4.95 6.18
C ASN A 44 22.30 3.81 6.61
N PRO A 45 22.64 2.52 6.38
CA PRO A 45 21.77 1.40 6.72
C PRO A 45 21.38 1.34 8.21
N GLY A 46 22.29 1.68 9.11
CA GLY A 46 22.05 1.74 10.55
C GLY A 46 21.09 2.87 10.94
N SER A 47 21.18 4.02 10.26
CA SER A 47 20.22 5.12 10.39
C SER A 47 18.83 4.71 9.93
N LEU A 48 18.74 4.05 8.76
CA LEU A 48 17.46 3.58 8.24
C LEU A 48 16.79 2.57 9.19
N LEU A 49 17.57 1.62 9.70
CA LEU A 49 17.08 0.63 10.67
C LEU A 49 16.56 1.31 11.93
N THR A 50 17.32 2.25 12.49
CA THR A 50 16.97 2.94 13.73
C THR A 50 15.73 3.81 13.55
N PHE A 51 15.67 4.58 12.46
CA PHE A 51 14.53 5.44 12.12
C PHE A 51 13.27 4.62 11.88
N SER A 52 13.34 3.58 11.05
CA SER A 52 12.18 2.74 10.77
C SER A 52 11.67 2.02 12.01
N ALA A 53 12.57 1.49 12.85
CA ALA A 53 12.19 0.83 14.10
C ALA A 53 11.43 1.76 15.04
N ILE A 54 11.92 2.99 15.27
CA ILE A 54 11.21 3.93 16.15
C ILE A 54 9.89 4.42 15.52
N ALA A 55 9.87 4.63 14.20
CA ALA A 55 8.65 5.01 13.48
C ALA A 55 7.55 3.95 13.65
N TYR A 56 7.88 2.65 13.52
CA TYR A 56 6.91 1.58 13.75
C TYR A 56 6.44 1.50 15.20
N GLN A 57 7.32 1.74 16.17
CA GLN A 57 6.91 1.79 17.58
C GLN A 57 5.93 2.93 17.84
N CYS A 58 6.09 4.08 17.16
CA CYS A 58 5.15 5.21 17.26
C CYS A 58 3.73 4.88 16.75
N LEU A 59 3.63 3.93 15.82
CA LEU A 59 2.36 3.49 15.21
C LEU A 59 1.59 2.47 16.05
N LYS A 60 2.17 1.97 17.16
CA LYS A 60 1.48 1.08 18.09
C LYS A 60 0.42 1.82 18.93
N SER A 61 -0.34 1.07 19.72
CA SER A 61 -1.40 1.62 20.59
C SER A 61 -0.84 2.60 21.61
N ALA A 62 -1.70 3.45 22.14
CA ALA A 62 -1.32 4.52 23.07
C ALA A 62 -0.47 4.04 24.26
N ASN A 63 -0.73 2.84 24.77
CA ASN A 63 0.01 2.21 25.87
C ASN A 63 1.36 1.58 25.46
N GLU A 64 1.55 1.28 24.18
CA GLU A 64 2.79 0.71 23.62
C GLU A 64 3.67 1.76 22.92
N ARG A 65 3.15 2.97 22.72
CA ARG A 65 3.85 4.05 22.03
C ARG A 65 5.04 4.53 22.88
N PRO A 66 6.23 4.71 22.29
CA PRO A 66 7.37 5.28 22.99
C PRO A 66 7.08 6.71 23.43
N THR A 67 7.70 7.13 24.54
CA THR A 67 7.66 8.53 24.97
C THR A 67 8.39 9.41 23.96
N MET A 68 8.03 10.70 23.90
CA MET A 68 8.75 11.66 23.03
C MET A 68 10.25 11.67 23.32
N LYS A 69 10.65 11.56 24.60
CA LYS A 69 12.05 11.42 25.01
C LYS A 69 12.72 10.25 24.29
N LYS A 70 12.08 9.07 24.31
CA LYS A 70 12.60 7.88 23.64
C LYS A 70 12.68 8.06 22.12
N VAL A 71 11.69 8.73 21.53
CA VAL A 71 11.68 9.04 20.09
C VAL A 71 12.89 9.89 19.72
N VAL A 72 13.09 11.01 20.42
CA VAL A 72 14.22 11.92 20.18
C VAL A 72 15.56 11.20 20.37
N GLU A 73 15.70 10.38 21.40
CA GLU A 73 16.91 9.57 21.62
C GLU A 73 17.22 8.63 20.45
N GLN A 74 16.20 7.98 19.86
CA GLN A 74 16.43 7.12 18.69
C GLN A 74 16.71 7.93 17.42
N LEU A 75 16.05 9.08 17.24
CA LEU A 75 16.32 9.95 16.10
C LEU A 75 17.74 10.51 16.15
N GLN A 76 18.25 10.86 17.34
CA GLN A 76 19.64 11.28 17.51
C GLN A 76 20.61 10.17 17.09
N LYS A 77 20.38 8.93 17.55
CA LYS A 77 21.20 7.77 17.12
C LYS A 77 21.17 7.55 15.61
N ALA A 78 20.00 7.73 14.98
CA ALA A 78 19.89 7.63 13.54
C ALA A 78 20.69 8.75 12.83
N LEU A 79 20.67 9.97 13.37
CA LEU A 79 21.47 11.08 12.86
C LEU A 79 22.97 10.83 13.03
N ASP A 80 23.41 10.38 14.20
CA ASP A 80 24.82 10.10 14.47
C ASP A 80 25.38 9.04 13.50
N ASN A 81 24.61 7.97 13.25
CA ASN A 81 24.95 6.95 12.26
C ASN A 81 25.06 7.51 10.84
N GLN A 82 24.26 8.53 10.51
CA GLN A 82 24.23 9.15 9.17
C GLN A 82 25.47 10.04 8.96
N LEU A 83 25.93 10.71 10.02
CA LEU A 83 27.10 11.59 10.02
C LEU A 83 28.42 10.82 10.20
N ALA A 84 28.41 9.67 10.88
CA ALA A 84 29.62 8.86 11.05
C ALA A 84 30.21 8.35 9.72
N SER A 85 29.42 8.32 8.63
CA SER A 85 29.92 8.03 7.27
C SER A 85 30.55 9.22 6.54
N SER A 86 30.40 10.47 7.03
CA SER A 86 30.97 11.67 6.40
C SER A 86 32.30 12.14 7.02
N ASP A 87 32.61 11.70 8.24
CA ASP A 87 33.73 12.25 9.03
C ASP A 87 35.08 11.54 8.80
N SER A 88 35.18 10.60 7.87
CA SER A 88 36.43 9.86 7.58
C SER A 88 37.47 10.62 6.72
N TRP A 89 37.31 11.93 6.48
CA TRP A 89 38.20 12.70 5.59
C TRP A 89 38.79 14.00 6.15
N LEU A 90 38.72 14.25 7.45
CA LEU A 90 39.37 15.42 8.05
C LEU A 90 40.20 15.05 9.28
N ASP A 91 41.31 14.35 9.04
CA ASP A 91 42.52 14.50 9.84
C ASP A 91 43.70 13.95 9.02
N ASP A 92 44.44 14.86 8.39
CA ASP A 92 45.91 14.82 8.26
C ASP A 92 46.38 16.06 7.47
N ASN A 93 46.76 17.09 8.22
CA ASN A 93 47.55 18.21 7.71
C ASN A 93 48.73 18.41 8.67
N ASP A 94 49.84 17.75 8.40
CA ASP A 94 51.16 18.41 8.31
C ASP A 94 52.22 17.43 7.77
N PHE A 95 52.95 17.82 6.71
CA PHE A 95 54.43 17.88 6.66
C PHE A 95 54.96 17.92 5.21
N PHE A 96 55.77 18.95 4.92
CA PHE A 96 56.40 19.26 3.63
C PHE A 96 57.17 18.10 2.97
N THR A 97 57.11 17.96 1.64
CA THR A 97 58.29 17.93 0.74
C THR A 97 57.91 17.90 -0.76
N HIS A 98 58.75 18.56 -1.56
CA HIS A 98 58.75 18.62 -3.03
C HIS A 98 58.81 17.24 -3.72
N HIS A 99 58.13 17.07 -4.87
CA HIS A 99 58.76 16.81 -6.19
C HIS A 99 57.75 16.48 -7.31
N HIS A 100 58.02 17.06 -8.49
CA HIS A 100 57.69 16.73 -9.89
C HIS A 100 56.50 15.82 -10.24
N GLY A 101 55.62 16.32 -11.12
CA GLY A 101 54.69 15.50 -11.91
C GLY A 101 55.42 14.52 -12.85
N PRO A 102 54.68 13.56 -13.46
CA PRO A 102 54.14 13.88 -14.78
C PRO A 102 52.81 13.23 -15.17
N SER A 103 52.23 13.85 -16.22
CA SER A 103 51.50 13.25 -17.35
C SER A 103 50.10 12.66 -17.21
N ALA A 104 49.23 13.27 -18.02
CA ALA A 104 47.93 12.84 -18.50
C ALA A 104 47.85 11.35 -18.86
N GLY A 105 46.88 10.67 -18.26
CA GLY A 105 46.31 9.42 -18.72
C GLY A 105 44.79 9.55 -18.73
N SER A 106 44.22 9.74 -19.91
CA SER A 106 42.78 9.70 -20.14
C SER A 106 42.29 8.26 -19.93
N LEU A 107 41.54 8.03 -18.85
CA LEU A 107 40.72 6.84 -18.67
C LEU A 107 39.27 7.30 -18.66
N GLY A 108 38.63 7.19 -19.82
CA GLY A 108 37.18 7.36 -19.96
C GLY A 108 36.47 6.34 -19.07
N SER A 109 35.98 6.81 -17.92
CA SER A 109 34.98 6.08 -17.16
C SER A 109 33.67 6.20 -17.93
N SER A 110 33.34 5.16 -18.68
CA SER A 110 31.98 4.91 -19.13
C SER A 110 31.11 4.76 -17.88
N PHE A 111 30.54 5.87 -17.42
CA PHE A 111 29.46 5.84 -16.45
C PHE A 111 28.31 5.09 -17.12
N GLN A 112 28.21 3.79 -16.82
CA GLN A 112 27.01 3.03 -17.16
C GLN A 112 25.86 3.71 -16.43
N THR A 113 25.00 4.36 -17.19
CA THR A 113 23.75 4.94 -16.71
C THR A 113 22.96 3.84 -16.03
N ILE A 114 22.98 3.81 -14.70
CA ILE A 114 22.11 2.95 -13.90
C ILE A 114 20.68 3.33 -14.31
N PRO A 115 19.81 2.36 -14.68
CA PRO A 115 18.44 2.69 -15.05
C PRO A 115 17.80 3.40 -13.87
N ALA A 116 17.36 4.64 -14.09
CA ALA A 116 16.64 5.39 -13.08
C ALA A 116 15.40 4.59 -12.70
N PHE A 117 15.37 4.07 -11.46
CA PHE A 117 14.14 3.58 -10.88
C PHE A 117 13.12 4.72 -10.98
N SER A 118 12.06 4.52 -11.77
CA SER A 118 11.02 5.51 -11.91
C SER A 118 10.45 5.78 -10.53
N SER A 119 10.65 6.98 -10.02
CA SER A 119 9.97 7.41 -8.82
C SER A 119 8.50 7.46 -9.12
N GLN A 120 7.82 6.43 -8.63
CA GLN A 120 6.43 6.22 -8.93
C GLN A 120 5.65 7.32 -8.21
N SER A 121 5.31 8.40 -8.94
CA SER A 121 4.46 9.44 -8.38
C SER A 121 3.08 8.86 -8.12
N TRP A 122 2.70 8.74 -6.85
CA TRP A 122 1.37 8.33 -6.42
C TRP A 122 0.48 9.57 -6.31
N ASN A 123 -0.77 9.46 -6.75
CA ASN A 123 -1.75 10.53 -6.66
C ASN A 123 -2.69 10.35 -5.47
N TYR A 124 -2.85 9.11 -5.00
CA TYR A 124 -3.71 8.75 -3.88
C TYR A 124 -2.98 7.74 -3.00
N ASP A 125 -3.30 7.74 -1.71
CA ASP A 125 -2.83 6.72 -0.80
C ASP A 125 -3.63 5.43 -0.99
N VAL A 126 -4.96 5.56 -1.16
CA VAL A 126 -5.88 4.43 -1.21
C VAL A 126 -6.88 4.56 -2.36
N TYR A 127 -7.03 3.50 -3.15
CA TYR A 127 -8.19 3.25 -4.00
C TYR A 127 -9.17 2.31 -3.28
N ILE A 128 -10.48 2.58 -3.33
CA ILE A 128 -11.50 1.70 -2.74
C ILE A 128 -12.39 1.14 -3.85
N SER A 129 -12.33 -0.18 -4.08
CA SER A 129 -13.24 -0.93 -4.94
C SER A 129 -14.38 -1.52 -4.13
N TYR A 130 -15.63 -1.35 -4.56
CA TYR A 130 -16.81 -1.80 -3.82
C TYR A 130 -18.05 -2.01 -4.71
N SER A 131 -19.02 -2.79 -4.21
CA SER A 131 -20.36 -2.86 -4.81
C SER A 131 -21.25 -1.73 -4.31
N ASN A 132 -21.80 -0.94 -5.25
CA ASN A 132 -22.80 0.07 -4.93
C ASN A 132 -24.12 -0.51 -4.40
N LYS A 133 -24.41 -1.79 -4.63
CA LYS A 133 -25.64 -2.41 -4.11
C LYS A 133 -25.52 -2.69 -2.61
N ASP A 134 -24.32 -3.05 -2.15
CA ASP A 134 -24.11 -3.52 -0.77
C ASP A 134 -23.58 -2.41 0.16
N CYS A 135 -22.72 -1.51 -0.33
CA CYS A 135 -21.93 -0.64 0.55
C CYS A 135 -22.47 0.80 0.69
N ARG A 136 -23.60 1.13 0.06
CA ARG A 136 -23.94 2.52 -0.30
C ARG A 136 -24.38 3.46 0.83
N VAL A 137 -24.69 2.98 2.03
CA VAL A 137 -25.42 3.81 3.01
C VAL A 137 -24.72 3.93 4.37
N ASN A 138 -23.87 2.98 4.80
CA ASN A 138 -23.22 3.07 6.13
C ASN A 138 -21.72 2.71 6.09
N PHE A 139 -21.39 1.47 5.73
CA PHE A 139 -20.00 0.96 5.83
C PHE A 139 -18.96 1.80 5.06
N LEU A 140 -19.24 2.13 3.79
CA LEU A 140 -18.31 2.88 2.96
C LEU A 140 -18.08 4.30 3.47
N ASP A 141 -19.15 4.95 3.97
CA ASP A 141 -19.07 6.30 4.50
C ASP A 141 -18.22 6.34 5.77
N ASP A 142 -18.34 5.31 6.61
CA ASP A 142 -17.60 5.23 7.86
C ASP A 142 -16.13 4.87 7.65
N LEU A 143 -15.85 3.94 6.74
CA LEU A 143 -14.49 3.68 6.26
C LEU A 143 -13.87 4.96 5.70
N ASN A 144 -14.56 5.66 4.81
CA ASN A 144 -14.04 6.88 4.21
C ASN A 144 -13.81 7.99 5.25
N ARG A 145 -14.76 8.19 6.17
CA ARG A 145 -14.65 9.17 7.26
C ARG A 145 -13.44 8.90 8.13
N ALA A 146 -13.16 7.64 8.43
CA ALA A 146 -12.00 7.26 9.23
C ALA A 146 -10.67 7.44 8.51
N LEU A 147 -10.61 7.14 7.21
CA LEU A 147 -9.44 7.40 6.37
C LEU A 147 -9.16 8.90 6.28
N VAL A 148 -10.20 9.72 6.04
CA VAL A 148 -10.09 11.19 6.00
C VAL A 148 -9.61 11.76 7.33
N ARG A 149 -10.11 11.26 8.47
CA ARG A 149 -9.65 11.67 9.81
C ARG A 149 -8.16 11.41 10.04
N ARG A 150 -7.57 10.46 9.31
CA ARG A 150 -6.14 10.12 9.36
C ARG A 150 -5.32 10.79 8.25
N LEU A 151 -5.90 11.75 7.51
CA LEU A 151 -5.27 12.45 6.38
C LEU A 151 -4.81 11.52 5.25
N ILE A 152 -5.48 10.37 5.08
CA ILE A 152 -5.21 9.43 3.99
C ILE A 152 -6.00 9.88 2.78
N LEU A 153 -5.32 10.15 1.67
CA LEU A 153 -5.95 10.61 0.44
C LEU A 153 -6.58 9.44 -0.32
N THR A 154 -7.91 9.40 -0.35
CA THR A 154 -8.69 8.28 -0.92
C THR A 154 -9.31 8.62 -2.27
N TYR A 155 -9.39 7.63 -3.16
CA TYR A 155 -10.22 7.66 -4.36
C TYR A 155 -11.22 6.50 -4.31
N GLN A 156 -12.51 6.82 -4.40
CA GLN A 156 -13.57 5.81 -4.39
C GLN A 156 -13.93 5.40 -5.82
N GLY A 157 -14.01 4.10 -6.06
CA GLY A 157 -14.50 3.55 -7.31
C GLY A 157 -15.95 3.95 -7.60
N ARG A 158 -16.35 3.86 -8.87
CA ARG A 158 -17.73 4.07 -9.29
C ARG A 158 -18.30 2.76 -9.81
N GLY A 159 -18.84 1.92 -8.91
CA GLY A 159 -19.51 0.67 -9.28
C GLY A 159 -20.87 0.84 -10.01
N LYS A 160 -20.99 1.78 -10.94
CA LYS A 160 -22.17 2.05 -11.79
C LYS A 160 -21.84 2.37 -13.25
N SER A 161 -20.58 2.52 -13.63
CA SER A 161 -20.25 2.73 -15.04
C SER A 161 -20.29 1.39 -15.80
N LYS A 162 -20.65 1.44 -17.09
CA LYS A 162 -20.61 0.26 -17.97
C LYS A 162 -19.18 -0.23 -18.24
N SER A 163 -18.20 0.64 -18.05
CA SER A 163 -16.78 0.36 -18.22
C SER A 163 -15.96 1.29 -17.33
N ILE A 164 -14.73 0.91 -17.05
CA ILE A 164 -13.78 1.75 -16.31
C ILE A 164 -13.36 2.91 -17.21
N ASP A 165 -13.60 4.14 -16.77
CA ASP A 165 -13.12 5.31 -17.49
C ASP A 165 -11.62 5.56 -17.23
N LYS A 166 -11.01 6.40 -18.08
CA LYS A 166 -9.57 6.73 -17.99
C LYS A 166 -9.17 7.31 -16.62
N SER A 167 -10.08 8.01 -15.94
CA SER A 167 -9.79 8.62 -14.64
C SER A 167 -9.73 7.57 -13.53
N HIS A 168 -10.61 6.58 -13.55
CA HIS A 168 -10.62 5.44 -12.62
C HIS A 168 -9.41 4.54 -12.85
N MET A 169 -9.10 4.20 -14.11
CA MET A 169 -7.89 3.43 -14.44
C MET A 169 -6.64 4.13 -13.92
N LYS A 170 -6.57 5.46 -14.09
CA LYS A 170 -5.46 6.27 -13.58
C LYS A 170 -5.44 6.26 -12.06
N ALA A 171 -6.58 6.37 -11.38
CA ALA A 171 -6.66 6.34 -9.93
C ALA A 171 -6.18 4.99 -9.37
N ILE A 172 -6.64 3.86 -9.93
CA ILE A 172 -6.17 2.51 -9.56
C ILE A 172 -4.65 2.43 -9.70
N LYS A 173 -4.12 2.77 -10.88
CA LYS A 173 -2.67 2.73 -11.12
C LYS A 173 -1.91 3.74 -10.25
N LYS A 174 -2.48 4.89 -9.92
CA LYS A 174 -1.79 5.93 -9.14
C LYS A 174 -2.14 5.89 -7.65
N SER A 175 -2.65 4.77 -7.16
CA SER A 175 -2.88 4.53 -5.73
C SER A 175 -1.85 3.55 -5.17
N ARG A 176 -1.35 3.83 -3.95
CA ARG A 176 -0.38 2.95 -3.26
C ARG A 176 -1.03 1.67 -2.77
N ILE A 177 -2.25 1.78 -2.26
CA ILE A 177 -3.04 0.69 -1.71
C ILE A 177 -4.36 0.59 -2.46
N ALA A 178 -4.84 -0.62 -2.70
CA ALA A 178 -6.18 -0.92 -3.16
C ALA A 178 -6.93 -1.70 -2.07
N ILE A 179 -7.98 -1.11 -1.51
CA ILE A 179 -8.94 -1.79 -0.65
C ILE A 179 -10.03 -2.38 -1.55
N ILE A 180 -10.27 -3.69 -1.42
CA ILE A 180 -11.30 -4.40 -2.18
C ILE A 180 -12.38 -4.87 -1.20
N ILE A 181 -13.57 -4.28 -1.27
CA ILE A 181 -14.71 -4.68 -0.43
C ILE A 181 -15.50 -5.77 -1.15
N LEU A 182 -15.06 -7.02 -0.96
CA LEU A 182 -15.73 -8.20 -1.45
C LEU A 182 -17.04 -8.38 -0.67
N SER A 183 -18.16 -8.32 -1.39
CA SER A 183 -19.52 -8.27 -0.84
C SER A 183 -20.45 -9.14 -1.70
N PRO A 184 -21.65 -9.54 -1.21
CA PRO A 184 -22.49 -10.52 -1.88
C PRO A 184 -22.75 -10.25 -3.37
N SER A 185 -22.86 -8.97 -3.77
CA SER A 185 -23.12 -8.55 -5.15
C SER A 185 -21.89 -7.99 -5.87
N TYR A 186 -20.68 -8.09 -5.31
CA TYR A 186 -19.48 -7.50 -5.90
C TYR A 186 -19.24 -7.94 -7.34
N VAL A 187 -19.43 -9.24 -7.62
CA VAL A 187 -19.21 -9.82 -8.96
C VAL A 187 -20.36 -9.58 -9.92
N ASP A 188 -21.49 -9.00 -9.49
CA ASP A 188 -22.61 -8.70 -10.39
C ASP A 188 -22.21 -7.67 -11.46
N SER A 189 -21.26 -6.79 -11.10
CA SER A 189 -20.79 -5.70 -11.94
C SER A 189 -19.55 -6.11 -12.71
N ALA A 190 -19.65 -6.19 -14.04
CA ALA A 190 -18.49 -6.38 -14.91
C ALA A 190 -17.42 -5.29 -14.70
N SER A 191 -17.82 -4.05 -14.41
CA SER A 191 -16.88 -2.97 -14.09
C SER A 191 -16.10 -3.26 -12.80
N ASN A 192 -16.74 -3.82 -11.77
CA ASN A 192 -16.04 -4.18 -10.53
C ASN A 192 -15.04 -5.32 -10.75
N LEU A 193 -15.37 -6.25 -11.66
CA LEU A 193 -14.49 -7.35 -12.04
C LEU A 193 -13.31 -6.86 -12.91
N ASP A 194 -13.54 -5.90 -13.80
CA ASP A 194 -12.46 -5.21 -14.52
C ASP A 194 -11.55 -4.43 -13.58
N GLU A 195 -12.11 -3.79 -12.54
CA GLU A 195 -11.32 -3.03 -11.55
C GLU A 195 -10.43 -3.97 -10.76
N LEU A 196 -10.99 -5.11 -10.35
CA LEU A 196 -10.29 -6.18 -9.65
C LEU A 196 -9.12 -6.74 -10.48
N GLU A 197 -9.36 -7.10 -11.74
CA GLU A 197 -8.31 -7.58 -12.65
C GLU A 197 -7.18 -6.55 -12.80
N LEU A 198 -7.53 -5.27 -12.94
CA LEU A 198 -6.55 -4.20 -13.06
C LEU A 198 -5.75 -3.99 -11.75
N ILE A 199 -6.39 -4.15 -10.59
CA ILE A 199 -5.73 -4.06 -9.28
C ILE A 199 -4.71 -5.20 -9.12
N ILE A 200 -5.11 -6.45 -9.41
CA ILE A 200 -4.20 -7.61 -9.36
C ILE A 200 -2.98 -7.36 -10.25
N LYS A 201 -3.23 -7.02 -11.52
CA LYS A 201 -2.14 -6.72 -12.47
C LYS A 201 -1.22 -5.60 -11.97
N ASN A 202 -1.78 -4.55 -11.38
CA ASN A 202 -1.00 -3.41 -10.89
C ASN A 202 -0.24 -3.74 -9.60
N SER A 203 -0.71 -4.69 -8.80
CA SER A 203 0.05 -5.28 -7.68
C SER A 203 1.31 -5.96 -8.21
N ASP A 204 1.17 -6.85 -9.19
CA ASP A 204 2.31 -7.59 -9.77
C ASP A 204 3.33 -6.68 -10.45
N GLU A 205 2.86 -5.72 -11.25
CA GLU A 205 3.75 -4.88 -12.06
C GLU A 205 4.39 -3.73 -11.26
N ARG A 206 3.74 -3.26 -10.19
CA ARG A 206 4.07 -1.97 -9.56
C ARG A 206 4.07 -1.99 -8.03
N GLY A 207 3.94 -3.16 -7.40
CA GLY A 207 3.98 -3.31 -5.95
C GLY A 207 2.81 -2.65 -5.22
N GLN A 208 1.66 -2.46 -5.91
CA GLN A 208 0.46 -1.94 -5.25
C GLN A 208 0.00 -2.92 -4.17
N ILE A 209 -0.19 -2.41 -2.94
CA ILE A 209 -0.64 -3.23 -1.82
C ILE A 209 -2.14 -3.48 -1.95
N ILE A 210 -2.57 -4.73 -1.81
CA ILE A 210 -3.98 -5.12 -1.84
C ILE A 210 -4.45 -5.49 -0.43
N VAL A 211 -5.61 -4.97 -0.03
CA VAL A 211 -6.26 -5.30 1.23
C VAL A 211 -7.72 -5.72 0.97
N PRO A 212 -8.04 -7.01 0.99
CA PRO A 212 -9.42 -7.45 0.89
C PRO A 212 -10.17 -7.22 2.22
N ILE A 213 -11.40 -6.75 2.10
CA ILE A 213 -12.40 -6.71 3.16
C ILE A 213 -13.53 -7.65 2.73
N PHE A 214 -13.77 -8.69 3.51
CA PHE A 214 -14.86 -9.63 3.32
C PHE A 214 -16.09 -9.10 4.06
N TYR A 215 -16.92 -8.36 3.33
CA TYR A 215 -18.12 -7.71 3.85
C TYR A 215 -19.34 -8.61 3.68
N HIS A 216 -19.86 -9.15 4.78
CA HIS A 216 -21.04 -10.03 4.80
C HIS A 216 -20.91 -11.30 3.93
N ILE A 217 -19.68 -11.77 3.73
CA ILE A 217 -19.35 -13.01 3.05
C ILE A 217 -18.24 -13.73 3.81
N ASN A 218 -18.22 -15.06 3.79
CA ASN A 218 -17.07 -15.78 4.34
C ASN A 218 -15.89 -15.73 3.35
N PRO A 219 -14.64 -15.56 3.82
CA PRO A 219 -13.47 -15.63 2.95
C PRO A 219 -13.38 -16.95 2.15
N SER A 220 -13.81 -18.07 2.74
CA SER A 220 -13.89 -19.38 2.07
C SER A 220 -14.86 -19.37 0.88
N ASP A 221 -15.97 -18.67 1.01
CA ASP A 221 -17.04 -18.62 0.01
C ASP A 221 -16.55 -17.89 -1.25
N ALA A 222 -15.84 -16.78 -1.05
CA ALA A 222 -15.20 -16.02 -2.12
C ALA A 222 -14.13 -16.82 -2.89
N ARG A 223 -13.51 -17.84 -2.27
CA ARG A 223 -12.47 -18.68 -2.88
C ARG A 223 -13.01 -19.85 -3.69
N SER A 224 -14.22 -20.34 -3.37
CA SER A 224 -14.68 -21.64 -3.85
C SER A 224 -15.80 -21.55 -4.89
N ASN A 225 -17.04 -21.30 -4.48
CA ASN A 225 -18.19 -21.53 -5.35
C ASN A 225 -19.32 -20.50 -5.20
N TYR A 226 -19.19 -19.54 -4.29
CA TYR A 226 -20.27 -18.59 -3.95
C TYR A 226 -20.77 -17.79 -5.16
N TYR A 227 -19.86 -17.46 -6.07
CA TYR A 227 -20.14 -16.63 -7.24
C TYR A 227 -20.40 -17.42 -8.53
N ASN A 228 -20.44 -18.76 -8.49
CA ASN A 228 -20.46 -19.58 -9.71
C ASN A 228 -21.65 -19.26 -10.61
N ASN A 229 -22.85 -19.15 -10.06
CA ASN A 229 -24.06 -18.84 -10.83
C ASN A 229 -23.93 -17.48 -11.55
N VAL A 230 -23.30 -16.50 -10.91
CA VAL A 230 -23.09 -15.17 -11.51
C VAL A 230 -22.03 -15.23 -12.60
N PHE A 231 -20.96 -16.01 -12.42
CA PHE A 231 -19.97 -16.24 -13.47
C PHE A 231 -20.55 -17.02 -14.66
N THR A 232 -21.50 -17.93 -14.45
CA THR A 232 -22.25 -18.57 -15.54
C THR A 232 -23.03 -17.53 -16.34
N TRP A 233 -23.71 -16.59 -15.67
CA TRP A 233 -24.42 -15.51 -16.37
C TRP A 233 -23.47 -14.58 -17.15
N HIS A 234 -22.31 -14.25 -16.59
CA HIS A 234 -21.29 -13.46 -17.30
C HIS A 234 -20.75 -14.19 -18.54
N GLY A 235 -20.59 -15.51 -18.48
CA GLY A 235 -20.16 -16.34 -19.62
C GLY A 235 -21.14 -16.36 -20.80
N LEU A 236 -22.42 -16.02 -20.57
CA LEU A 236 -23.40 -15.87 -21.65
C LEU A 236 -23.26 -14.55 -22.41
N HIS A 237 -22.60 -13.55 -21.82
CA HIS A 237 -22.56 -12.17 -22.32
C HIS A 237 -21.15 -11.65 -22.60
N ASN A 238 -20.11 -12.41 -22.26
CA ASN A 238 -18.71 -12.01 -22.36
C ASN A 238 -17.85 -13.17 -22.90
N ASP A 239 -16.64 -12.83 -23.36
CA ASP A 239 -15.66 -13.83 -23.77
C ASP A 239 -15.27 -14.76 -22.60
N ASN A 240 -15.22 -16.07 -22.86
CA ASN A 240 -14.90 -17.06 -21.83
C ASN A 240 -13.52 -16.84 -21.19
N ASN A 241 -12.52 -16.37 -21.95
CA ASN A 241 -11.20 -16.08 -21.39
C ASN A 241 -11.25 -14.88 -20.44
N LYS A 242 -12.10 -13.88 -20.75
CA LYS A 242 -12.32 -12.73 -19.87
C LYS A 242 -12.97 -13.14 -18.56
N VAL A 243 -13.99 -13.98 -18.61
CA VAL A 243 -14.67 -14.52 -17.42
C VAL A 243 -13.72 -15.36 -16.57
N GLU A 244 -12.86 -16.17 -17.20
CA GLU A 244 -11.84 -16.94 -16.50
C GLU A 244 -10.78 -16.04 -15.84
N SER A 245 -10.37 -14.96 -16.52
CA SER A 245 -9.46 -13.96 -15.94
C SER A 245 -10.05 -13.30 -14.69
N TRP A 246 -11.32 -12.90 -14.74
CA TRP A 246 -12.03 -12.37 -13.58
C TRP A 246 -12.12 -13.37 -12.41
N ARG A 247 -12.39 -14.65 -12.71
CA ARG A 247 -12.41 -15.71 -11.70
C ARG A 247 -11.05 -15.85 -11.01
N LYS A 248 -9.96 -15.86 -11.77
CA LYS A 248 -8.61 -15.93 -11.23
C LYS A 248 -8.28 -14.73 -10.34
N ALA A 249 -8.57 -13.52 -10.81
CA ALA A 249 -8.32 -12.31 -10.04
C ALA A 249 -9.09 -12.29 -8.71
N LEU A 250 -10.32 -12.81 -8.69
CA LEU A 250 -11.11 -12.94 -7.47
C LEU A 250 -10.53 -13.95 -6.49
N VAL A 251 -10.15 -15.14 -6.97
CA VAL A 251 -9.51 -16.16 -6.13
C VAL A 251 -8.21 -15.63 -5.53
N GLU A 252 -7.41 -14.94 -6.34
CA GLU A 252 -6.16 -14.33 -5.88
C GLU A 252 -6.39 -13.29 -4.78
N ALA A 253 -7.30 -12.32 -5.01
CA ALA A 253 -7.65 -11.35 -3.98
C ALA A 253 -8.22 -11.99 -2.71
N ALA A 254 -9.06 -13.03 -2.84
CA ALA A 254 -9.65 -13.73 -1.70
C ALA A 254 -8.64 -14.61 -0.93
N ASN A 255 -7.51 -14.97 -1.54
CA ASN A 255 -6.42 -15.69 -0.88
C ASN A 255 -5.50 -14.79 -0.06
N LEU A 256 -5.58 -13.46 -0.24
CA LEU A 256 -4.83 -12.51 0.58
C LEU A 256 -5.41 -12.40 1.99
N SER A 257 -4.55 -12.08 2.96
CA SER A 257 -4.96 -11.77 4.33
C SER A 257 -5.78 -10.48 4.32
N GLY A 258 -6.98 -10.54 4.90
CA GLY A 258 -7.94 -9.44 4.89
C GLY A 258 -8.68 -9.27 6.21
N LEU A 259 -9.64 -8.35 6.21
CA LEU A 259 -10.55 -8.13 7.33
C LEU A 259 -11.90 -8.78 7.06
N ASP A 260 -12.44 -9.44 8.08
CA ASP A 260 -13.77 -10.01 8.04
C ASP A 260 -14.75 -9.07 8.75
N VAL A 261 -15.86 -8.77 8.09
CA VAL A 261 -16.95 -7.95 8.62
C VAL A 261 -18.23 -8.78 8.52
N PRO A 262 -18.58 -9.55 9.58
CA PRO A 262 -19.70 -10.47 9.56
C PRO A 262 -21.05 -9.74 9.60
N TYR A 263 -22.13 -10.49 9.35
CA TYR A 263 -23.49 -10.03 9.63
C TYR A 263 -23.64 -9.68 11.12
N GLY A 264 -24.07 -8.46 11.41
CA GLY A 264 -24.33 -7.96 12.77
C GLY A 264 -25.73 -8.29 13.29
#